data_AF-A0A1W1EED9-F1
#
_entry.id   AF-A0A1W1EED9-F1
#
_cell.length_a   1.000
_cell.length_b   1.000
_cell.length_c   1.000
_cell.angle_alpha   90.00
_cell.angle_beta   90.00
_cell.angle_gamma   90.00
#
_symmetry.space_group_name_H-M   'P 1'
#
loop_
_entity.id
_entity.type
_entity.pdbx_description
1 polymer ?
#
loop_
_entity_poly.entity_id
_entity_poly.type
_entity_poly.pdbx_seq_one_letter_code
_entity_poly.pdbx_strand_id
1 'polypeptide(L)'
;MTMLTAAMLYPNITHIIGYKVPTVMNKAEVQDLEKLQKISSDKDYTLTWWDYGYPIWFYSNTNTIIDGGKHQNDNFIISKIMQTSSSDFAANLSRLAVETYVDSNYSTIADKLFNNGKENQLDPNILLSELESNSYKLPKKTRDIYLYLPYRMLNIFPTVAVFGNLDLTTGKAERKIAFYPTSATGNKDGVLTFRNGIVFNAKKGTITLGQNEVSVKHFIVTEITQKGDTKLQSQLYSQNGRYSIIYMKSYGQFVVMDSETFNSTYVQMFILGKYDKNLFELVVSSPYSKIYKLKK
;
A
#
# COMPACT_ATOMS: atom_id res chain seq x y z
N MET A 1 30.24 -46.16 3.89
CA MET A 1 30.33 -44.74 4.31
C MET A 1 29.80 -43.80 3.22
N THR A 2 30.28 -43.87 1.99
CA THR A 2 29.89 -42.97 0.88
C THR A 2 28.39 -42.97 0.52
N MET A 3 27.71 -44.13 0.49
CA MET A 3 26.27 -44.19 0.20
C MET A 3 25.40 -43.56 1.29
N LEU A 4 25.78 -43.70 2.56
CA LEU A 4 25.08 -43.08 3.70
C LEU A 4 25.24 -41.56 3.65
N THR A 5 26.44 -41.06 3.35
CA THR A 5 26.68 -39.63 3.12
C THR A 5 25.85 -39.10 1.95
N ALA A 6 25.80 -39.80 0.81
CA ALA A 6 24.99 -39.41 -0.33
C ALA A 6 23.49 -39.36 -0.01
N ALA A 7 22.97 -40.34 0.73
CA ALA A 7 21.57 -40.37 1.17
C ALA A 7 21.24 -39.19 2.11
N MET A 8 22.15 -38.81 3.00
CA MET A 8 21.97 -37.64 3.89
C MET A 8 22.01 -36.30 3.13
N LEU A 9 22.75 -36.21 2.03
CA LEU A 9 22.86 -34.99 1.22
C LEU A 9 21.71 -34.83 0.21
N TYR A 10 21.07 -35.92 -0.20
CA TYR A 10 20.02 -35.92 -1.23
C TYR A 10 18.89 -34.90 -0.99
N PRO A 11 18.33 -34.75 0.23
CA PRO A 11 17.28 -33.75 0.48
C PRO A 11 17.79 -32.30 0.30
N ASN A 12 19.02 -32.00 0.72
CA ASN A 12 19.61 -30.66 0.60
C ASN A 12 19.89 -30.30 -0.86
N ILE A 13 20.40 -31.26 -1.65
CA ILE A 13 20.64 -31.07 -3.08
C ILE A 13 19.32 -30.87 -3.81
N THR A 14 18.32 -31.70 -3.51
CA THR A 14 16.97 -31.57 -4.09
C THR A 14 16.35 -30.21 -3.73
N HIS A 15 16.53 -29.76 -2.50
CA HIS A 15 16.09 -28.44 -2.05
C HIS A 15 16.77 -27.33 -2.87
N ILE A 16 18.09 -27.31 -2.97
CA ILE A 16 18.84 -26.27 -3.70
C ILE A 16 18.45 -26.23 -5.18
N ILE A 17 18.27 -27.39 -5.83
CA ILE A 17 17.83 -27.46 -7.23
C ILE A 17 16.41 -26.89 -7.42
N GLY A 18 15.52 -27.14 -6.44
CA GLY A 18 14.14 -26.67 -6.44
C GLY A 18 13.96 -25.22 -5.98
N TYR A 19 14.90 -24.67 -5.20
CA TYR A 19 14.82 -23.35 -4.57
C TYR A 19 15.15 -22.22 -5.56
N LYS A 20 14.31 -22.09 -6.58
CA LYS A 20 14.38 -21.02 -7.58
C LYS A 20 13.62 -19.81 -7.09
N VAL A 21 14.30 -18.95 -6.33
CA VAL A 21 13.74 -17.68 -5.84
C VAL A 21 14.12 -16.52 -6.77
N PRO A 22 13.18 -15.59 -7.05
CA PRO A 22 13.50 -14.38 -7.79
C PRO A 22 14.38 -13.44 -6.96
N THR A 23 14.97 -12.45 -7.62
CA THR A 23 15.63 -11.32 -6.95
C THR A 23 14.62 -10.50 -6.15
N VAL A 24 15.12 -9.74 -5.16
CA VAL A 24 14.28 -8.87 -4.32
C VAL A 24 13.45 -7.91 -5.17
N MET A 25 14.06 -7.23 -6.14
CA MET A 25 13.40 -6.36 -7.11
C MET A 25 13.61 -6.92 -8.52
N ASN A 26 12.61 -6.81 -9.38
CA ASN A 26 12.75 -7.11 -10.80
C ASN A 26 13.36 -5.91 -11.55
N LYS A 27 13.78 -6.14 -12.80
CA LYS A 27 14.41 -5.10 -13.63
C LYS A 27 13.54 -3.84 -13.82
N ALA A 28 12.24 -4.01 -14.01
CA ALA A 28 11.34 -2.88 -14.24
C ALA A 28 11.15 -2.03 -12.97
N GLU A 29 11.08 -2.66 -11.79
CA GLU A 29 11.04 -1.96 -10.50
C GLU A 29 12.33 -1.17 -10.26
N VAL A 30 13.49 -1.73 -10.59
CA VAL A 30 14.77 -1.02 -10.51
C VAL A 30 14.78 0.18 -11.47
N GLN A 31 14.33 0.02 -12.71
CA GLN A 31 14.25 1.10 -13.68
C GLN A 31 13.34 2.25 -13.24
N ASP A 32 12.27 1.97 -12.49
CA ASP A 32 11.42 3.01 -11.93
C ASP A 32 12.12 3.77 -10.80
N LEU A 33 12.90 3.09 -9.96
CA LEU A 33 13.72 3.73 -8.93
C LEU A 33 14.90 4.52 -9.51
N GLU A 34 15.50 4.08 -10.62
CA GLU A 34 16.51 4.85 -11.36
C GLU A 34 15.91 6.13 -11.97
N LYS A 35 14.64 6.11 -12.40
CA LYS A 35 13.94 7.33 -12.84
C LYS A 35 13.74 8.29 -11.68
N LEU A 36 13.38 7.77 -10.50
CA LEU A 36 13.29 8.57 -9.28
C LEU A 36 14.64 9.20 -8.92
N GLN A 37 15.73 8.41 -8.95
CA GLN A 37 17.09 8.87 -8.68
C GLN A 37 17.47 10.12 -9.49
N LYS A 38 17.03 10.21 -10.74
CA LYS A 38 17.35 11.32 -11.66
C LYS A 38 16.65 12.63 -11.29
N ILE A 39 15.59 12.59 -10.49
CA ILE A 39 14.78 13.75 -10.12
C ILE A 39 14.80 14.05 -8.61
N SER A 40 15.37 13.15 -7.81
CA SER A 40 15.50 13.29 -6.36
C SER A 40 16.93 13.61 -5.93
N SER A 41 17.10 13.88 -4.64
CA SER A 41 18.38 14.11 -3.99
C SER A 41 18.53 13.27 -2.72
N ASP A 42 19.76 13.17 -2.22
CA ASP A 42 20.14 12.40 -1.02
C ASP A 42 19.52 12.92 0.29
N LYS A 43 19.00 14.14 0.30
CA LYS A 43 18.22 14.69 1.41
C LYS A 43 16.73 14.32 1.36
N ASP A 44 16.22 13.88 0.22
CA ASP A 44 14.79 13.63 0.02
C ASP A 44 14.36 12.31 0.64
N TYR A 45 13.05 12.14 0.86
CA TYR A 45 12.48 10.92 1.45
C TYR A 45 11.50 10.25 0.52
N THR A 46 11.53 8.92 0.50
CA THR A 46 10.52 8.10 -0.16
C THR A 46 9.79 7.24 0.88
N LEU A 47 8.50 7.47 1.01
CA LEU A 47 7.63 6.79 1.95
C LEU A 47 7.02 5.56 1.29
N THR A 48 7.19 4.43 1.96
CA THR A 48 6.78 3.11 1.51
C THR A 48 6.79 2.14 2.68
N TRP A 49 6.28 0.93 2.48
CA TRP A 49 6.41 -0.16 3.45
C TRP A 49 7.87 -0.62 3.62
N TRP A 50 8.22 -1.08 4.82
CA TRP A 50 9.61 -1.37 5.22
C TRP A 50 10.30 -2.44 4.36
N ASP A 51 9.54 -3.40 3.80
CA ASP A 51 10.05 -4.39 2.83
C ASP A 51 10.82 -3.75 1.66
N TYR A 52 10.50 -2.49 1.34
CA TYR A 52 11.06 -1.76 0.21
C TYR A 52 12.09 -0.70 0.63
N GLY A 53 12.34 -0.51 1.94
CA GLY A 53 13.21 0.54 2.46
C GLY A 53 14.63 0.50 1.89
N TYR A 54 15.34 -0.61 2.08
CA TYR A 54 16.70 -0.77 1.57
C TYR A 54 16.81 -0.72 0.03
N PRO A 55 15.94 -1.40 -0.76
CA PRO A 55 15.97 -1.25 -2.21
C PRO A 55 15.79 0.19 -2.68
N ILE A 56 14.86 0.95 -2.08
CA ILE A 56 14.63 2.34 -2.43
C ILE A 56 15.86 3.18 -2.11
N TRP A 57 16.39 3.06 -0.89
CA TRP A 57 17.62 3.76 -0.50
C TRP A 57 18.76 3.46 -1.48
N PHE A 58 18.96 2.20 -1.84
CA PHE A 58 20.04 1.77 -2.73
C PHE A 58 19.87 2.27 -4.18
N TYR A 59 18.69 2.12 -4.79
CA TYR A 59 18.50 2.40 -6.22
C TYR A 59 18.09 3.84 -6.53
N SER A 60 17.40 4.52 -5.61
CA SER A 60 16.93 5.90 -5.81
C SER A 60 17.74 6.96 -5.07
N ASN A 61 18.62 6.54 -4.15
CA ASN A 61 19.41 7.43 -3.29
C ASN A 61 18.55 8.42 -2.49
N THR A 62 17.30 8.06 -2.15
CA THR A 62 16.46 8.81 -1.20
C THR A 62 16.41 8.09 0.14
N ASN A 63 16.24 8.84 1.23
CA ASN A 63 16.06 8.27 2.56
C ASN A 63 14.67 7.62 2.72
N THR A 64 14.55 6.75 3.72
CA THR A 64 13.29 6.11 4.11
C THR A 64 13.06 6.30 5.60
N ILE A 65 11.80 6.33 6.04
CA ILE A 65 11.50 6.41 7.48
C ILE A 65 11.36 5.04 8.14
N ILE A 66 11.13 3.99 7.35
CA ILE A 66 11.15 2.59 7.80
C ILE A 66 11.86 1.72 6.77
N ASP A 67 12.55 0.69 7.24
CA ASP A 67 13.34 -0.27 6.46
C ASP A 67 13.51 -1.58 7.26
N GLY A 68 14.30 -2.53 6.75
CA GLY A 68 14.51 -3.83 7.41
C GLY A 68 15.21 -3.77 8.78
N GLY A 69 15.77 -2.65 9.18
CA GLY A 69 16.34 -2.42 10.52
C GLY A 69 15.48 -1.53 11.41
N LYS A 70 14.62 -0.67 10.82
CA LYS A 70 13.70 0.23 11.52
C LYS A 70 12.26 0.01 11.05
N HIS A 71 11.50 -0.81 11.77
CA HIS A 71 10.12 -1.15 11.41
C HIS A 71 9.25 -1.45 12.65
N GLN A 72 9.40 -0.63 13.70
CA GLN A 72 8.64 -0.71 14.94
C GLN A 72 7.45 0.27 14.92
N ASN A 73 7.37 1.23 15.83
CA ASN A 73 6.21 2.12 15.98
C ASN A 73 5.94 2.95 14.70
N ASP A 74 6.97 3.28 13.93
CA ASP A 74 6.82 4.07 12.70
C ASP A 74 6.12 3.32 11.55
N ASN A 75 5.92 2.01 11.67
CA ASN A 75 5.02 1.27 10.76
C ASN A 75 3.60 1.82 10.81
N PHE A 76 3.15 2.31 11.98
CA PHE A 76 1.85 2.96 12.12
C PHE A 76 1.71 4.15 11.16
N ILE A 77 2.77 4.97 11.06
CA ILE A 77 2.78 6.19 10.24
C ILE A 77 2.59 5.84 8.75
N ILE A 78 3.44 4.95 8.22
CA ILE A 78 3.31 4.52 6.83
C ILE A 78 1.98 3.82 6.60
N SER A 79 1.57 2.92 7.49
CA SER A 79 0.29 2.24 7.31
C SER A 79 -0.90 3.20 7.30
N LYS A 80 -0.95 4.22 8.18
CA LYS A 80 -2.02 5.22 8.17
C LYS A 80 -2.01 6.03 6.88
N ILE A 81 -0.83 6.42 6.37
CA ILE A 81 -0.71 7.08 5.06
C ILE A 81 -1.26 6.20 3.94
N MET A 82 -0.95 4.90 3.93
CA MET A 82 -1.41 4.00 2.86
C MET A 82 -2.91 3.66 2.95
N GLN A 83 -3.47 3.69 4.17
CA GLN A 83 -4.84 3.25 4.45
C GLN A 83 -5.87 4.39 4.43
N THR A 84 -5.47 5.62 4.73
CA THR A 84 -6.42 6.74 4.84
C THR A 84 -7.19 6.99 3.54
N SER A 85 -8.44 7.39 3.66
CA SER A 85 -9.30 7.87 2.58
C SER A 85 -9.18 9.38 2.33
N SER A 86 -8.52 10.12 3.22
CA SER A 86 -8.29 11.57 3.09
C SER A 86 -6.95 11.87 2.41
N SER A 87 -6.99 12.52 1.26
CA SER A 87 -5.78 12.96 0.56
C SER A 87 -5.02 14.03 1.34
N ASP A 88 -5.73 14.92 2.04
CA ASP A 88 -5.13 15.92 2.93
C ASP A 88 -4.42 15.24 4.11
N PHE A 89 -5.06 14.24 4.74
CA PHE A 89 -4.40 13.48 5.81
C PHE A 89 -3.13 12.80 5.31
N ALA A 90 -3.19 12.11 4.16
CA ALA A 90 -2.02 11.44 3.59
C ALA A 90 -0.88 12.45 3.34
N ALA A 91 -1.19 13.61 2.75
CA ALA A 91 -0.23 14.66 2.47
C ALA A 91 0.35 15.28 3.74
N ASN A 92 -0.51 15.66 4.69
CA ASN A 92 -0.15 16.33 5.93
C ASN A 92 0.69 15.40 6.81
N LEU A 93 0.27 14.15 7.02
CA LEU A 93 1.03 13.18 7.80
C LEU A 93 2.37 12.84 7.14
N SER A 94 2.43 12.74 5.81
CA SER A 94 3.70 12.52 5.09
C SER A 94 4.72 13.63 5.36
N ARG A 95 4.30 14.90 5.21
CA ARG A 95 5.17 16.06 5.50
C ARG A 95 5.56 16.12 6.96
N LEU A 96 4.57 16.06 7.86
CA LEU A 96 4.80 16.17 9.30
C LEU A 96 5.74 15.06 9.79
N ALA A 97 5.54 13.82 9.34
CA ALA A 97 6.37 12.68 9.75
C ALA A 97 7.84 12.86 9.34
N VAL A 98 8.10 13.23 8.10
CA VAL A 98 9.47 13.41 7.58
C VAL A 98 10.18 14.57 8.25
N GLU A 99 9.53 15.73 8.37
CA GLU A 99 10.15 16.88 9.05
C GLU A 99 10.39 16.58 10.53
N THR A 100 9.43 15.96 11.23
CA THR A 100 9.61 15.50 12.63
C THR A 100 10.78 14.53 12.77
N TYR A 101 10.93 13.60 11.82
CA TYR A 101 12.01 12.62 11.85
C TYR A 101 13.37 13.31 11.84
N VAL A 102 13.56 14.27 10.94
CA VAL A 102 14.84 14.96 10.81
C VAL A 102 15.06 15.95 11.96
N ASP A 103 14.06 16.75 12.32
CA ASP A 103 14.16 17.77 13.38
C ASP A 103 14.42 17.14 14.77
N SER A 104 13.97 15.90 14.96
CA SER A 104 14.21 15.14 16.20
C SER A 104 15.50 14.32 16.19
N ASN A 105 16.42 14.59 15.26
CA ASN A 105 17.67 13.84 15.08
C ASN A 105 17.42 12.33 14.89
N TYR A 106 16.48 12.00 13.99
CA TYR A 106 16.15 10.63 13.56
C TYR A 106 15.54 9.75 14.66
N SER A 107 14.83 10.35 15.63
CA SER A 107 14.07 9.61 16.64
C SER A 107 12.85 8.90 16.05
N THR A 108 12.27 7.93 16.76
CA THR A 108 10.97 7.33 16.40
C THR A 108 9.90 8.40 16.23
N ILE A 109 9.31 8.48 15.05
CA ILE A 109 8.36 9.53 14.65
C ILE A 109 7.09 9.43 15.49
N ALA A 110 6.52 8.23 15.60
CA ALA A 110 5.31 8.00 16.37
C ALA A 110 5.49 8.45 17.84
N ASP A 111 6.64 8.15 18.45
CA ASP A 111 6.90 8.54 19.84
C ASP A 111 7.02 10.05 20.01
N LYS A 112 7.55 10.75 18.99
CA LYS A 112 7.65 12.22 19.00
C LYS A 112 6.32 12.90 18.74
N LEU A 113 5.57 12.46 17.72
CA LEU A 113 4.28 13.06 17.37
C LEU A 113 3.24 12.89 18.48
N PHE A 114 3.25 11.74 19.15
CA PHE A 114 2.24 11.41 20.16
C PHE A 114 2.74 11.62 21.60
N ASN A 115 3.97 12.12 21.78
CA ASN A 115 4.62 12.19 23.10
C ASN A 115 4.52 10.87 23.88
N ASN A 116 4.71 9.75 23.17
CA ASN A 116 4.45 8.41 23.69
C ASN A 116 5.23 8.15 24.98
N GLY A 117 4.53 7.74 26.04
CA GLY A 117 5.09 7.43 27.36
C GLY A 117 5.50 8.65 28.20
N LYS A 118 5.08 9.87 27.84
CA LYS A 118 5.37 11.09 28.61
C LYS A 118 4.16 11.60 29.38
N GLU A 119 4.41 12.34 30.46
CA GLU A 119 3.36 12.93 31.31
C GLU A 119 2.42 13.87 30.55
N ASN A 120 2.91 14.52 29.49
CA ASN A 120 2.13 15.43 28.65
C ASN A 120 1.55 14.77 27.40
N GLN A 121 1.48 13.44 27.35
CA GLN A 121 0.84 12.71 26.26
C GLN A 121 -0.64 13.06 26.18
N LEU A 122 -1.07 13.56 25.03
CA LEU A 122 -2.48 13.77 24.69
C LEU A 122 -3.03 12.56 23.94
N ASP A 123 -4.35 12.49 23.80
CA ASP A 123 -4.99 11.49 22.94
C ASP A 123 -4.46 11.63 21.50
N PRO A 124 -3.78 10.60 20.94
CA PRO A 124 -3.26 10.63 19.58
C PRO A 124 -4.33 10.91 18.52
N ASN A 125 -5.59 10.55 18.78
CA ASN A 125 -6.70 10.74 17.86
C ASN A 125 -7.01 12.22 17.60
N ILE A 126 -6.66 13.12 18.52
CA ILE A 126 -6.82 14.57 18.33
C ILE A 126 -5.92 15.03 17.19
N LEU A 127 -4.62 14.73 17.25
CA LEU A 127 -3.69 15.09 16.19
C LEU A 127 -4.08 14.44 14.86
N LEU A 128 -4.47 13.16 14.89
CA LEU A 128 -4.89 12.46 13.66
C LEU A 128 -6.11 13.12 13.02
N SER A 129 -7.10 13.55 13.81
CA SER A 129 -8.28 14.26 13.30
C SER A 129 -7.92 15.64 12.74
N GLU A 130 -7.01 16.37 13.39
CA GLU A 130 -6.54 17.68 12.90
C GLU A 130 -5.84 17.58 11.54
N LEU A 131 -5.11 16.48 11.30
CA LEU A 131 -4.40 16.23 10.04
C LEU A 131 -5.33 16.00 8.85
N GLU A 132 -6.62 15.74 9.06
CA GLU A 132 -7.59 15.67 7.95
C GLU A 132 -7.90 17.04 7.35
N SER A 133 -7.59 18.13 8.05
CA SER A 133 -7.86 19.48 7.58
C SER A 133 -6.91 19.94 6.48
N ASN A 134 -7.47 20.49 5.40
CA ASN A 134 -6.68 21.10 4.33
C ASN A 134 -5.90 22.34 4.79
N SER A 135 -6.34 22.99 5.88
CA SER A 135 -5.74 24.19 6.46
C SER A 135 -4.78 23.89 7.62
N TYR A 136 -4.44 22.61 7.86
CA TYR A 136 -3.45 22.24 8.87
C TYR A 136 -2.11 22.93 8.60
N LYS A 137 -1.54 23.57 9.63
CA LYS A 137 -0.28 24.31 9.51
C LYS A 137 0.90 23.34 9.59
N LEU A 138 1.47 23.04 8.44
CA LEU A 138 2.64 22.16 8.34
C LEU A 138 3.95 22.89 8.70
N PRO A 139 4.97 22.14 9.17
CA PRO A 139 6.32 22.67 9.28
C PRO A 139 6.84 23.11 7.91
N LYS A 140 7.86 23.99 7.92
CA LYS A 140 8.47 24.48 6.69
C LYS A 140 9.05 23.29 5.91
N LYS A 141 8.68 23.19 4.63
CA LYS A 141 9.27 22.22 3.71
C LYS A 141 10.79 22.44 3.59
N THR A 142 11.58 21.43 3.95
CA THR A 142 13.05 21.47 3.82
C THR A 142 13.58 20.50 2.75
N ARG A 143 12.76 19.53 2.35
CA ARG A 143 13.11 18.46 1.39
C ARG A 143 11.90 17.99 0.58
N ASP A 144 12.14 17.32 -0.53
CA ASP A 144 11.07 16.65 -1.27
C ASP A 144 10.71 15.31 -0.63
N ILE A 145 9.44 14.92 -0.79
CA ILE A 145 8.89 13.68 -0.26
C ILE A 145 8.17 12.97 -1.39
N TYR A 146 8.39 11.67 -1.51
CA TYR A 146 7.79 10.81 -2.51
C TYR A 146 6.98 9.70 -1.83
N LEU A 147 5.88 9.27 -2.44
CA LEU A 147 5.17 8.03 -2.09
C LEU A 147 5.50 6.98 -3.15
N TYR A 148 6.08 5.86 -2.76
CA TYR A 148 6.33 4.72 -3.64
C TYR A 148 5.26 3.65 -3.42
N LEU A 149 4.45 3.38 -4.45
CA LEU A 149 3.33 2.44 -4.39
C LEU A 149 3.57 1.30 -5.39
N PRO A 150 4.11 0.15 -4.95
CA PRO A 150 4.42 -0.96 -5.84
C PRO A 150 3.26 -1.94 -5.98
N TYR A 151 3.14 -2.55 -7.16
CA TYR A 151 2.18 -3.62 -7.45
C TYR A 151 2.27 -4.79 -6.46
N ARG A 152 3.48 -5.21 -6.11
CA ARG A 152 3.70 -6.32 -5.18
C ARG A 152 3.16 -6.07 -3.77
N MET A 153 2.95 -4.80 -3.37
CA MET A 153 2.33 -4.48 -2.08
C MET A 153 0.89 -5.00 -2.03
N LEU A 154 0.24 -5.24 -3.17
CA LEU A 154 -1.10 -5.83 -3.23
C LEU A 154 -1.21 -7.12 -2.41
N ASN A 155 -0.19 -7.98 -2.46
CA ASN A 155 -0.21 -9.28 -1.77
C ASN A 155 -0.01 -9.17 -0.25
N ILE A 156 0.62 -8.09 0.23
CA ILE A 156 0.91 -7.86 1.65
C ILE A 156 0.09 -6.72 2.25
N PHE A 157 -0.71 -6.03 1.44
CA PHE A 157 -1.47 -4.85 1.86
C PHE A 157 -2.39 -5.10 3.07
N PRO A 158 -3.06 -6.26 3.23
CA PRO A 158 -3.79 -6.55 4.46
C PRO A 158 -2.91 -6.47 5.71
N THR A 159 -1.68 -6.99 5.65
CA THR A 159 -0.71 -6.93 6.74
C THR A 159 -0.22 -5.51 6.97
N VAL A 160 0.11 -4.77 5.91
CA VAL A 160 0.47 -3.35 5.99
C VAL A 160 -0.62 -2.60 6.75
N ALA A 161 -1.86 -2.71 6.27
CA ALA A 161 -3.01 -1.97 6.75
C ALA A 161 -3.40 -2.26 8.21
N VAL A 162 -2.98 -3.39 8.79
CA VAL A 162 -3.23 -3.70 10.21
C VAL A 162 -2.50 -2.73 11.13
N PHE A 163 -1.30 -2.26 10.78
CA PHE A 163 -0.50 -1.39 11.64
C PHE A 163 -1.15 -0.01 11.83
N GLY A 164 -1.87 0.49 10.84
CA GLY A 164 -2.61 1.74 10.89
C GLY A 164 -4.07 1.54 11.33
N ASN A 165 -4.60 0.33 11.31
CA ASN A 165 -5.94 0.02 11.80
C ASN A 165 -5.91 -0.25 13.30
N LEU A 166 -5.46 0.73 14.08
CA LEU A 166 -5.25 0.63 15.50
C LEU A 166 -5.76 1.90 16.19
N ASP A 167 -6.65 1.73 17.15
CA ASP A 167 -6.93 2.76 18.14
C ASP A 167 -5.73 2.83 19.10
N LEU A 168 -4.99 3.93 19.03
CA LEU A 168 -3.75 4.12 19.80
C LEU A 168 -3.98 4.22 21.32
N THR A 169 -5.21 4.46 21.77
CA THR A 169 -5.55 4.51 23.20
C THR A 169 -5.86 3.13 23.78
N THR A 170 -6.42 2.24 22.97
CA THR A 170 -6.88 0.91 23.42
C THR A 170 -6.04 -0.25 22.90
N GLY A 171 -5.24 -0.03 21.85
CA GLY A 171 -4.50 -1.07 21.14
C GLY A 171 -5.40 -2.05 20.36
N LYS A 172 -6.69 -1.72 20.17
CA LYS A 172 -7.64 -2.57 19.45
C LYS A 172 -7.77 -2.14 17.99
N ALA A 173 -8.14 -3.09 17.14
CA ALA A 173 -8.41 -2.81 15.74
C ALA A 173 -9.64 -1.90 15.59
N GLU A 174 -9.53 -0.83 14.78
CA GLU A 174 -10.63 0.12 14.52
C GLU A 174 -11.76 -0.56 13.71
N ARG A 175 -11.39 -1.41 12.76
CA ARG A 175 -12.33 -2.17 11.94
C ARG A 175 -11.79 -3.54 11.52
N LYS A 176 -12.66 -4.37 10.95
CA LYS A 176 -12.25 -5.58 10.21
C LYS A 176 -11.97 -5.19 8.75
N ILE A 177 -10.73 -5.35 8.32
CA ILE A 177 -10.30 -5.06 6.94
C ILE A 177 -10.67 -6.23 6.03
N ALA A 178 -11.31 -5.95 4.90
CA ALA A 178 -11.51 -6.90 3.83
C ALA A 178 -10.77 -6.43 2.58
N PHE A 179 -9.75 -7.20 2.19
CA PHE A 179 -8.96 -6.95 1.00
C PHE A 179 -8.43 -8.29 0.48
N TYR A 180 -8.98 -8.74 -0.64
CA TYR A 180 -8.75 -10.08 -1.17
C TYR A 180 -8.31 -10.01 -2.64
N PRO A 181 -6.99 -9.86 -2.88
CA PRO A 181 -6.42 -10.13 -4.19
C PRO A 181 -6.64 -11.59 -4.57
N THR A 182 -7.14 -11.84 -5.77
CA THR A 182 -7.53 -13.18 -6.22
C THR A 182 -7.52 -13.26 -7.75
N SER A 183 -7.74 -14.46 -8.28
CA SER A 183 -7.86 -14.72 -9.71
C SER A 183 -9.14 -15.49 -9.98
N ALA A 184 -9.77 -15.27 -11.14
CA ALA A 184 -10.87 -16.10 -11.59
C ALA A 184 -10.37 -17.53 -11.93
N THR A 185 -11.08 -18.54 -11.45
CA THR A 185 -10.88 -19.96 -11.79
C THR A 185 -11.96 -20.47 -12.74
N GLY A 186 -13.09 -19.78 -12.83
CA GLY A 186 -14.16 -20.11 -13.76
C GLY A 186 -15.12 -18.93 -13.96
N ASN A 187 -15.79 -18.93 -15.12
CA ASN A 187 -16.88 -18.03 -15.44
C ASN A 187 -18.00 -18.84 -16.08
N LYS A 188 -19.16 -18.91 -15.41
CA LYS A 188 -20.36 -19.54 -15.95
C LYS A 188 -21.46 -18.49 -16.01
N ASP A 189 -21.83 -18.08 -17.23
CA ASP A 189 -22.92 -17.15 -17.49
C ASP A 189 -22.88 -15.83 -16.69
N GLY A 190 -21.68 -15.26 -16.48
CA GLY A 190 -21.49 -14.03 -15.70
C GLY A 190 -21.41 -14.24 -14.19
N VAL A 191 -21.31 -15.50 -13.75
CA VAL A 191 -20.96 -15.87 -12.38
C VAL A 191 -19.49 -16.29 -12.37
N LEU A 192 -18.67 -15.48 -11.72
CA LEU A 192 -17.24 -15.66 -11.57
C LEU A 192 -16.95 -16.40 -10.27
N THR A 193 -16.20 -17.49 -10.34
CA THR A 193 -15.64 -18.16 -9.15
C THR A 193 -14.18 -17.76 -9.03
N PHE A 194 -13.80 -17.29 -7.84
CA PHE A 194 -12.44 -16.88 -7.54
C PHE A 194 -11.69 -17.98 -6.79
N ARG A 195 -10.35 -17.98 -6.90
CA ARG A 195 -9.46 -19.00 -6.31
C ARG A 195 -9.62 -19.14 -4.80
N ASN A 196 -9.94 -18.05 -4.11
CA ASN A 196 -10.20 -18.01 -2.68
C ASN A 196 -11.64 -18.41 -2.28
N GLY A 197 -12.43 -18.96 -3.21
CA GLY A 197 -13.78 -19.46 -2.96
C GLY A 197 -14.88 -18.39 -3.00
N ILE A 198 -14.52 -17.11 -3.16
CA ILE A 198 -15.49 -16.03 -3.34
C ILE A 198 -16.17 -16.21 -4.70
N VAL A 199 -17.48 -16.05 -4.74
CA VAL A 199 -18.27 -16.09 -5.99
C VAL A 199 -18.84 -14.70 -6.25
N PHE A 200 -18.63 -14.15 -7.44
CA PHE A 200 -19.20 -12.87 -7.87
C PHE A 200 -20.22 -13.10 -8.97
N ASN A 201 -21.49 -12.75 -8.71
CA ASN A 201 -22.54 -12.74 -9.72
C ASN A 201 -22.62 -11.35 -10.35
N ALA A 202 -22.00 -11.17 -11.51
CA ALA A 202 -21.98 -9.89 -12.22
C ALA A 202 -23.36 -9.51 -12.79
N LYS A 203 -24.29 -10.45 -12.97
CA LYS A 203 -25.65 -10.09 -13.40
C LYS A 203 -26.45 -9.48 -12.25
N LYS A 204 -26.31 -10.03 -11.04
CA LYS A 204 -27.02 -9.58 -9.84
C LYS A 204 -26.30 -8.46 -9.09
N GLY A 205 -24.99 -8.29 -9.28
CA GLY A 205 -24.19 -7.37 -8.48
C GLY A 205 -24.01 -7.84 -7.04
N THR A 206 -23.86 -9.15 -6.83
CA THR A 206 -23.70 -9.76 -5.49
C THR A 206 -22.44 -10.60 -5.41
N ILE A 207 -21.84 -10.66 -4.22
CA ILE A 207 -20.80 -11.64 -3.90
C ILE A 207 -21.27 -12.59 -2.82
N THR A 208 -20.81 -13.84 -2.91
CA THR A 208 -20.97 -14.85 -1.87
C THR A 208 -19.65 -15.04 -1.15
N LEU A 209 -19.66 -14.79 0.16
CA LEU A 209 -18.54 -14.96 1.09
C LEU A 209 -18.91 -16.04 2.11
N GLY A 210 -18.46 -17.27 1.88
CA GLY A 210 -18.92 -18.42 2.66
C GLY A 210 -20.41 -18.66 2.46
N GLN A 211 -21.21 -18.48 3.51
CA GLN A 211 -22.67 -18.63 3.47
C GLN A 211 -23.44 -17.33 3.21
N ASN A 212 -22.77 -16.17 3.23
CA ASN A 212 -23.42 -14.87 3.13
C ASN A 212 -23.38 -14.34 1.70
N GLU A 213 -24.54 -13.97 1.15
CA GLU A 213 -24.64 -13.18 -0.08
C GLU A 213 -24.77 -11.69 0.28
N VAL A 214 -23.93 -10.85 -0.31
CA VAL A 214 -23.89 -9.40 -0.03
C VAL A 214 -23.79 -8.60 -1.32
N SER A 215 -24.37 -7.40 -1.32
CA SER A 215 -24.36 -6.50 -2.47
C SER A 215 -22.99 -5.88 -2.73
N VAL A 216 -22.66 -5.79 -4.01
CA VAL A 216 -21.49 -5.07 -4.53
C VAL A 216 -21.89 -3.63 -4.78
N LYS A 217 -21.00 -2.69 -4.43
CA LYS A 217 -21.14 -1.27 -4.72
C LYS A 217 -20.74 -1.00 -6.15
N HIS A 218 -19.47 -1.24 -6.45
CA HIS A 218 -18.89 -1.05 -7.77
C HIS A 218 -18.21 -2.31 -8.27
N PHE A 219 -18.36 -2.56 -9.57
CA PHE A 219 -17.39 -3.34 -10.32
C PHE A 219 -16.61 -2.40 -11.22
N ILE A 220 -15.29 -2.44 -11.12
CA ILE A 220 -14.40 -1.56 -11.86
C ILE A 220 -13.43 -2.42 -12.65
N VAL A 221 -13.18 -2.07 -13.90
CA VAL A 221 -12.11 -2.65 -14.71
C VAL A 221 -11.04 -1.58 -14.89
N THR A 222 -9.79 -1.91 -14.55
CA THR A 222 -8.63 -1.05 -14.78
C THR A 222 -7.68 -1.65 -15.80
N GLU A 223 -7.15 -0.81 -16.67
CA GLU A 223 -6.17 -1.18 -17.69
C GLU A 223 -5.09 -0.10 -17.77
N ILE A 224 -3.83 -0.52 -17.73
CA ILE A 224 -2.68 0.38 -17.88
C ILE A 224 -2.41 0.56 -19.37
N THR A 225 -2.40 1.82 -19.80
CA THR A 225 -2.12 2.20 -21.18
C THR A 225 -0.61 2.12 -21.48
N GLN A 226 -0.24 2.14 -22.76
CA GLN A 226 1.18 2.17 -23.17
C GLN A 226 1.95 3.38 -22.61
N LYS A 227 1.25 4.48 -22.28
CA LYS A 227 1.82 5.69 -21.68
C LYS A 227 1.98 5.61 -20.16
N GLY A 228 1.52 4.52 -19.52
CA GLY A 228 1.54 4.34 -18.07
C GLY A 228 0.32 4.91 -17.34
N ASP A 229 -0.64 5.51 -18.05
CA ASP A 229 -1.89 5.99 -17.45
C ASP A 229 -2.86 4.83 -17.15
N THR A 230 -3.73 5.01 -16.15
CA THR A 230 -4.79 4.05 -15.81
C THR A 230 -6.11 4.43 -16.48
N LYS A 231 -6.58 3.59 -17.41
CA LYS A 231 -7.94 3.65 -17.94
C LYS A 231 -8.87 2.89 -17.01
N LEU A 232 -10.00 3.50 -16.64
CA LEU A 232 -11.02 2.85 -15.83
C LEU A 232 -12.37 2.78 -16.52
N GLN A 233 -13.08 1.68 -16.29
CA GLN A 233 -14.50 1.51 -16.59
C GLN A 233 -15.19 1.09 -15.29
N SER A 234 -16.30 1.72 -14.95
CA SER A 234 -17.00 1.46 -13.69
C SER A 234 -18.47 1.18 -13.95
N GLN A 235 -18.98 0.18 -13.25
CA GLN A 235 -20.38 -0.15 -13.15
C GLN A 235 -20.80 -0.07 -11.69
N LEU A 236 -21.77 0.78 -11.39
CA LEU A 236 -22.43 0.86 -10.09
C LEU A 236 -23.55 -0.20 -10.04
N TYR A 237 -23.54 -1.05 -9.02
CA TYR A 237 -24.60 -2.04 -8.78
C TYR A 237 -25.56 -1.60 -7.67
N SER A 238 -25.04 -1.08 -6.55
CA SER A 238 -25.86 -0.64 -5.42
C SER A 238 -25.17 0.48 -4.67
N GLN A 239 -25.88 1.57 -4.36
CA GLN A 239 -25.32 2.66 -3.54
C GLN A 239 -24.94 2.19 -2.12
N ASN A 240 -25.69 1.20 -1.60
CA ASN A 240 -25.51 0.62 -0.27
C ASN A 240 -24.67 -0.67 -0.30
N GLY A 241 -23.99 -0.95 -1.42
CA GLY A 241 -23.09 -2.09 -1.54
C GLY A 241 -21.96 -2.03 -0.51
N ARG A 242 -21.67 -3.18 0.12
CA ARG A 242 -20.64 -3.27 1.18
C ARG A 242 -19.23 -3.48 0.62
N TYR A 243 -19.14 -4.03 -0.58
CA TYR A 243 -17.87 -4.40 -1.21
C TYR A 243 -17.72 -3.77 -2.59
N SER A 244 -16.50 -3.43 -2.98
CA SER A 244 -16.16 -3.10 -4.36
C SER A 244 -15.25 -4.19 -4.93
N ILE A 245 -15.37 -4.42 -6.23
CA ILE A 245 -14.56 -5.38 -6.97
C ILE A 245 -13.82 -4.64 -8.07
N ILE A 246 -12.50 -4.82 -8.13
CA ILE A 246 -11.67 -4.28 -9.21
C ILE A 246 -11.09 -5.45 -9.99
N TYR A 247 -11.30 -5.49 -11.31
CA TYR A 247 -10.54 -6.33 -12.23
C TYR A 247 -9.40 -5.52 -12.84
N MET A 248 -8.17 -5.83 -12.42
CA MET A 248 -6.95 -5.23 -12.91
C MET A 248 -6.50 -5.98 -14.17
N LYS A 249 -7.06 -5.60 -15.33
CA LYS A 249 -6.95 -6.31 -16.61
C LYS A 249 -5.51 -6.55 -17.04
N SER A 250 -4.64 -5.55 -16.88
CA SER A 250 -3.21 -5.64 -17.24
C SER A 250 -2.45 -6.72 -16.45
N TYR A 251 -3.01 -7.19 -15.33
CA TYR A 251 -2.41 -8.20 -14.46
C TYR A 251 -3.19 -9.52 -14.45
N GLY A 252 -4.39 -9.55 -15.02
CA GLY A 252 -5.30 -10.70 -14.91
C GLY A 252 -5.77 -10.98 -13.48
N GLN A 253 -5.78 -9.98 -12.60
CA GLN A 253 -6.12 -10.13 -11.19
C GLN A 253 -7.40 -9.39 -10.81
N PHE A 254 -8.13 -9.96 -9.85
CA PHE A 254 -9.27 -9.33 -9.19
C PHE A 254 -8.88 -8.93 -7.78
N VAL A 255 -9.52 -7.88 -7.26
CA VAL A 255 -9.42 -7.51 -5.87
C VAL A 255 -10.82 -7.23 -5.35
N VAL A 256 -11.24 -7.98 -4.32
CA VAL A 256 -12.51 -7.79 -3.61
C VAL A 256 -12.20 -7.09 -2.29
N MET A 257 -12.85 -5.97 -1.99
CA MET A 257 -12.53 -5.19 -0.80
C MET A 257 -13.74 -4.45 -0.21
N ASP A 258 -13.68 -4.13 1.08
CA ASP A 258 -14.67 -3.25 1.72
C ASP A 258 -14.57 -1.80 1.22
N SER A 259 -15.63 -1.02 1.45
CA SER A 259 -15.70 0.39 0.99
C SER A 259 -14.62 1.29 1.59
N GLU A 260 -14.20 1.08 2.84
CA GLU A 260 -13.19 1.93 3.47
C GLU A 260 -11.82 1.65 2.85
N THR A 261 -11.48 0.37 2.68
CA THR A 261 -10.25 -0.05 2.02
C THR A 261 -10.24 0.34 0.54
N PHE A 262 -11.39 0.33 -0.14
CA PHE A 262 -11.52 0.85 -1.50
C PHE A 262 -11.10 2.32 -1.61
N ASN A 263 -11.44 3.13 -0.61
CA ASN A 263 -11.10 4.56 -0.61
C ASN A 263 -9.67 4.84 -0.14
N SER A 264 -8.93 3.82 0.30
CA SER A 264 -7.55 4.01 0.79
C SER A 264 -6.62 4.61 -0.26
N THR A 265 -5.64 5.38 0.21
CA THR A 265 -4.59 6.02 -0.59
C THR A 265 -3.93 5.03 -1.54
N TYR A 266 -3.56 3.83 -1.06
CA TYR A 266 -2.98 2.81 -1.93
C TYR A 266 -3.93 2.40 -3.07
N VAL A 267 -5.19 2.08 -2.77
CA VAL A 267 -6.14 1.66 -3.81
C VAL A 267 -6.44 2.79 -4.80
N GLN A 268 -6.72 3.99 -4.30
CA GLN A 268 -7.05 5.13 -5.15
C GLN A 268 -5.87 5.53 -6.03
N MET A 269 -4.69 5.71 -5.46
CA MET A 269 -3.53 6.20 -6.20
C MET A 269 -2.90 5.12 -7.06
N PHE A 270 -2.61 3.93 -6.50
CA PHE A 270 -1.96 2.86 -7.26
C PHE A 270 -2.93 2.19 -8.25
N ILE A 271 -4.00 1.57 -7.75
CA ILE A 271 -4.88 0.71 -8.58
C ILE A 271 -5.73 1.56 -9.54
N LEU A 272 -6.32 2.65 -9.04
CA LEU A 272 -7.26 3.47 -9.83
C LEU A 272 -6.59 4.66 -10.53
N GLY A 273 -5.38 5.06 -10.11
CA GLY A 273 -4.70 6.24 -10.66
C GLY A 273 -5.35 7.56 -10.28
N LYS A 274 -6.20 7.58 -9.24
CA LYS A 274 -6.89 8.77 -8.75
C LYS A 274 -6.13 9.39 -7.58
N TYR A 275 -5.85 10.68 -7.66
CA TYR A 275 -5.16 11.44 -6.63
C TYR A 275 -5.48 12.93 -6.76
N ASP A 276 -5.33 13.68 -5.68
CA ASP A 276 -5.45 15.14 -5.70
C ASP A 276 -4.16 15.76 -6.28
N LYS A 277 -4.30 16.42 -7.44
CA LYS A 277 -3.20 17.08 -8.17
C LYS A 277 -2.67 18.35 -7.51
N ASN A 278 -3.41 18.91 -6.54
CA ASN A 278 -2.95 20.01 -5.72
C ASN A 278 -1.95 19.52 -4.67
N LEU A 279 -2.11 18.28 -4.20
CA LEU A 279 -1.30 17.68 -3.14
C LEU A 279 -0.17 16.80 -3.67
N PHE A 280 -0.39 16.10 -4.78
CA PHE A 280 0.56 15.14 -5.34
C PHE A 280 0.79 15.33 -6.83
N GLU A 281 1.97 14.96 -7.29
CA GLU A 281 2.37 14.92 -8.70
C GLU A 281 2.86 13.51 -9.05
N LEU A 282 2.29 12.87 -10.06
CA LEU A 282 2.76 11.57 -10.55
C LEU A 282 4.06 11.77 -11.33
N VAL A 283 5.18 11.27 -10.79
CA VAL A 283 6.52 11.46 -11.39
C VAL A 283 7.06 10.21 -12.08
N VAL A 284 6.64 9.02 -11.64
CA VAL A 284 6.95 7.75 -12.31
C VAL A 284 5.68 6.91 -12.34
N SER A 285 5.35 6.36 -13.51
CA SER A 285 4.21 5.44 -13.69
C SER A 285 4.61 4.26 -14.54
N SER A 286 4.39 3.06 -14.03
CA SER A 286 4.57 1.81 -14.75
C SER A 286 3.56 0.75 -14.26
N PRO A 287 3.47 -0.42 -14.92
CA PRO A 287 2.75 -1.56 -14.37
C PRO A 287 3.31 -2.10 -13.06
N TYR A 288 4.52 -1.75 -12.65
CA TYR A 288 5.14 -2.31 -11.45
C TYR A 288 5.10 -1.35 -10.26
N SER A 289 5.10 -0.04 -10.52
CA SER A 289 5.05 0.97 -9.47
C SER A 289 4.45 2.28 -9.95
N LYS A 290 3.91 3.04 -8.99
CA LYS A 290 3.64 4.46 -9.17
C LYS A 290 4.35 5.25 -8.09
N ILE A 291 4.98 6.34 -8.48
CA ILE A 291 5.72 7.23 -7.58
C ILE A 291 5.13 8.61 -7.67
N TYR A 292 4.74 9.15 -6.52
CA TYR A 292 4.10 10.45 -6.40
C TYR A 292 4.95 11.40 -5.58
N LYS A 293 5.27 12.58 -6.11
CA LYS A 293 5.90 13.67 -5.37
C LYS A 293 4.86 14.46 -4.58
N LEU A 294 5.11 14.69 -3.30
CA LEU A 294 4.31 15.56 -2.45
C LEU A 294 4.61 17.03 -2.76
N LYS A 295 3.54 17.81 -3.00
CA LYS A 295 3.62 19.24 -3.32
C LYS A 295 3.57 20.13 -2.07
N LYS A 296 2.89 19.68 -1.01
CA LYS A 296 2.83 20.34 0.31
C LYS A 296 4.17 20.29 1.05
#